data_AF-A0A4D9DGX5-F1
#
_entry.id   AF-A0A4D9DGX5-F1
#
_cell.length_a   1.000
_cell.length_b   1.000
_cell.length_c   1.000
_cell.angle_alpha   90.00
_cell.angle_beta   90.00
_cell.angle_gamma   90.00
#
_symmetry.space_group_name_H-M   'P 1'
#
loop_
_entity.id
_entity.type
_entity.pdbx_description
1 polymer ?
#
loop_
_entity_poly.entity_id
_entity_poly.type
_entity_poly.pdbx_seq_one_letter_code
_entity_poly.pdbx_strand_id
1 'polypeptide(L)'
;MDEDANQMQPLNDKQVPNSEGGYVWQVTDMNRLHRFLCFGSEGGTYYIKEQKLGFENAEVLIRLIEDGKGCDVVQEIKTFSQEGRAAKQEPMLFALAICSQCSDAKTKQAAFKAVSEVCRIPTHLFTFIQFKKDLKEGMKCGMWGRALRKAVADWYNGKNGLVVALAVTKYKQRNGWSHKDLLRLSHLKPASEGLAVVTKYITKGWKEVQEAYKDKEFSSETEKLLKYLEAVEKVKRTKDELEVIHLIEEYRLVREHLQTNHLKSKEVWKALLQEMPITAMLRNLGKMTANSVLEPASPEVAIVCERLRNEKLLKKVRTVFTTQCFYFWYDSLPKSHFLKTSEVYVLMRNV
;
A
#
# COMPACT_ATOMS: atom_id res chain seq x y z
N MET A 1 24.51 21.17 42.76
CA MET A 1 24.35 20.32 41.57
C MET A 1 25.41 19.26 41.72
N ASP A 2 25.03 18.01 42.01
CA ASP A 2 25.99 16.92 42.15
C ASP A 2 26.74 16.72 40.82
N GLU A 3 28.05 16.93 40.83
CA GLU A 3 28.94 16.76 39.67
C GLU A 3 29.14 15.29 39.27
N ASP A 4 28.57 14.33 40.03
CA ASP A 4 28.72 12.89 39.81
C ASP A 4 27.53 12.21 39.10
N ALA A 5 26.46 12.95 38.80
CA ALA A 5 25.29 12.38 38.12
C ALA A 5 25.61 12.03 36.66
N ASN A 6 25.87 10.74 36.40
CA ASN A 6 26.16 10.22 35.07
C ASN A 6 25.06 9.26 34.58
N GLN A 7 25.08 8.90 33.29
CA GLN A 7 24.05 8.08 32.66
C GLN A 7 23.94 6.65 33.25
N MET A 8 24.94 6.16 33.98
CA MET A 8 24.93 4.84 34.61
C MET A 8 24.17 4.81 35.95
N GLN A 9 23.64 5.96 36.40
CA GLN A 9 22.82 6.06 37.60
C GLN A 9 21.43 6.61 37.26
N PRO A 10 20.35 6.08 37.86
CA PRO A 10 19.02 6.62 37.66
C PRO A 10 18.90 8.01 38.28
N LEU A 11 18.39 8.97 37.52
CA LEU A 11 18.06 10.32 38.00
C LEU A 11 16.85 10.32 38.93
N ASN A 12 15.94 9.35 38.77
CA ASN A 12 14.79 9.10 39.65
C ASN A 12 14.17 7.71 39.35
N ASP A 13 13.24 7.29 40.20
CA ASP A 13 12.58 5.97 40.16
C ASP A 13 11.76 5.70 38.88
N LYS A 14 11.55 6.71 38.03
CA LYS A 14 10.81 6.55 36.76
C LYS A 14 11.72 6.19 35.58
N GLN A 15 13.04 6.20 35.76
CA GLN A 15 13.97 5.81 34.71
C GLN A 15 14.17 4.29 34.67
N VAL A 16 14.42 3.79 33.45
CA VAL A 16 14.67 2.39 33.16
C VAL A 16 16.01 2.26 32.41
N PRO A 17 16.74 1.15 32.57
CA PRO A 17 17.96 0.92 31.81
C PRO A 17 17.66 0.72 30.32
N ASN A 18 18.48 1.32 29.46
CA ASN A 18 18.50 1.09 28.01
C ASN A 18 19.31 -0.18 27.67
N SER A 19 19.48 -0.46 26.37
CA SER A 19 20.19 -1.66 25.90
C SER A 19 21.66 -1.75 26.34
N GLU A 20 22.30 -0.61 26.65
CA GLU A 20 23.70 -0.51 27.09
C GLU A 20 23.82 -0.29 28.61
N GLY A 21 22.70 -0.39 29.35
CA GLY A 21 22.66 -0.26 30.81
C GLY A 21 22.59 1.18 31.33
N GLY A 22 22.59 2.19 30.45
CA GLY A 22 22.39 3.59 30.84
C GLY A 22 20.90 3.91 31.11
N TYR A 23 20.60 4.78 32.07
CA TYR A 23 19.24 5.07 32.50
C TYR A 23 18.58 6.15 31.63
N VAL A 24 17.36 5.87 31.18
CA VAL A 24 16.53 6.74 30.33
C VAL A 24 15.07 6.68 30.75
N TRP A 25 14.23 7.59 30.25
CA TRP A 25 12.78 7.47 30.44
C TRP A 25 12.16 6.51 29.43
N GLN A 26 11.25 5.67 29.90
CA GLN A 26 10.39 4.88 29.04
C GLN A 26 9.49 5.82 28.23
N VAL A 27 9.53 5.68 26.91
CA VAL A 27 8.62 6.42 26.02
C VAL A 27 7.17 6.00 26.30
N THR A 28 6.23 6.95 26.26
CA THR A 28 4.80 6.64 26.42
C THR A 28 4.33 5.67 25.34
N ASP A 29 3.36 4.83 25.68
CA ASP A 29 2.86 3.81 24.75
C ASP A 29 2.30 4.42 23.45
N MET A 30 1.64 5.58 23.53
CA MET A 30 1.14 6.28 22.33
C MET A 30 2.28 6.80 21.43
N ASN A 31 3.34 7.38 22.01
CA ASN A 31 4.51 7.80 21.24
C ASN A 31 5.27 6.59 20.66
N ARG A 32 5.28 5.46 21.38
CA ARG A 32 5.84 4.21 20.89
C ARG A 32 5.03 3.64 19.72
N LEU A 33 3.69 3.73 19.77
CA LEU A 33 2.82 3.45 18.63
C LEU A 33 3.21 4.31 17.43
N HIS A 34 3.34 5.63 17.58
CA HIS A 34 3.74 6.51 16.47
C HIS A 34 5.09 6.12 15.86
N ARG A 35 6.08 5.77 16.70
CA ARG A 35 7.37 5.24 16.23
C ARG A 35 7.19 3.95 15.44
N PHE A 36 6.38 3.02 15.93
CA PHE A 36 6.08 1.78 15.23
C PHE A 36 5.38 2.05 13.90
N LEU A 37 4.41 2.98 13.83
CA LEU A 37 3.74 3.33 12.58
C LEU A 37 4.71 3.90 11.54
N CYS A 38 5.71 4.68 11.96
CA CYS A 38 6.71 5.26 11.06
C CYS A 38 7.79 4.27 10.61
N PHE A 39 8.34 3.49 11.56
CA PHE A 39 9.55 2.70 11.33
C PHE A 39 9.30 1.19 11.20
N GLY A 40 8.17 0.70 11.70
CA GLY A 40 7.91 -0.73 11.80
C GLY A 40 8.88 -1.43 12.75
N SER A 41 9.12 -2.71 12.49
CA SER A 41 10.09 -3.53 13.24
C SER A 41 11.02 -4.35 12.35
N GLU A 42 10.88 -4.26 11.02
CA GLU A 42 11.68 -4.98 10.03
C GLU A 42 13.17 -4.60 10.14
N GLY A 43 14.05 -5.60 10.14
CA GLY A 43 15.49 -5.45 10.37
C GLY A 43 15.88 -5.25 11.84
N GLY A 44 14.91 -5.04 12.73
CA GLY A 44 15.17 -4.72 14.14
C GLY A 44 15.84 -3.36 14.33
N THR A 45 16.55 -3.21 15.45
CA THR A 45 17.51 -2.12 15.66
C THR A 45 18.91 -2.72 15.79
N TYR A 46 19.92 -1.86 15.89
CA TYR A 46 21.28 -2.30 16.20
C TYR A 46 21.36 -3.17 17.46
N TYR A 47 20.47 -2.93 18.44
CA TYR A 47 20.45 -3.62 19.74
C TYR A 47 19.35 -4.67 19.89
N ILE A 48 18.26 -4.58 19.12
CA ILE A 48 17.06 -5.41 19.31
C ILE A 48 16.74 -6.14 18.01
N LYS A 49 16.72 -7.47 18.04
CA LYS A 49 16.33 -8.28 16.88
C LYS A 49 14.89 -8.00 16.43
N GLU A 50 14.64 -8.11 15.13
CA GLU A 50 13.34 -7.88 14.48
C GLU A 50 12.17 -8.54 15.22
N GLN A 51 12.26 -9.84 15.50
CA GLN A 51 11.19 -10.59 16.15
C GLN A 51 10.84 -10.02 17.54
N LYS A 52 11.87 -9.73 18.36
CA LYS A 52 11.70 -9.16 19.70
C LYS A 52 11.07 -7.76 19.61
N LEU A 53 11.56 -6.92 18.70
CA LEU A 53 11.02 -5.57 18.50
C LEU A 53 9.55 -5.60 18.06
N GLY A 54 9.19 -6.56 17.20
CA GLY A 54 7.81 -6.79 16.78
C GLY A 54 6.90 -7.15 17.96
N PHE A 55 7.33 -8.06 18.82
CA PHE A 55 6.58 -8.44 20.02
C PHE A 55 6.41 -7.26 21.00
N GLU A 56 7.49 -6.52 21.29
CA GLU A 56 7.40 -5.39 22.22
C GLU A 56 6.43 -4.30 21.72
N ASN A 57 6.37 -4.07 20.40
CA ASN A 57 5.41 -3.12 19.82
C ASN A 57 3.96 -3.67 19.80
N ALA A 58 3.78 -4.99 19.67
CA ALA A 58 2.47 -5.62 19.81
C ALA A 58 1.97 -5.53 21.26
N GLU A 59 2.83 -5.72 22.25
CA GLU A 59 2.49 -5.56 23.67
C GLU A 59 2.05 -4.13 24.01
N VAL A 60 2.71 -3.12 23.43
CA VAL A 60 2.30 -1.71 23.56
C VAL A 60 0.87 -1.50 23.06
N LEU A 61 0.54 -2.07 21.91
CA LEU A 61 -0.82 -1.98 21.35
C LEU A 61 -1.85 -2.67 22.26
N ILE A 62 -1.50 -3.84 22.81
CA ILE A 62 -2.38 -4.56 23.75
C ILE A 62 -2.60 -3.73 25.01
N ARG A 63 -1.55 -3.19 25.63
CA ARG A 63 -1.67 -2.31 26.81
C ARG A 63 -2.54 -1.10 26.55
N LEU A 64 -2.38 -0.42 25.41
CA LEU A 64 -3.25 0.72 25.06
C LEU A 64 -4.73 0.32 24.95
N ILE A 65 -5.02 -0.89 24.46
CA ILE A 65 -6.40 -1.39 24.38
C ILE A 65 -6.94 -1.74 25.77
N GLU A 66 -6.13 -2.39 26.61
CA GLU A 66 -6.47 -2.75 27.99
C GLU A 66 -6.71 -1.50 28.87
N ASP A 67 -5.94 -0.43 28.63
CA ASP A 67 -6.10 0.89 29.26
C ASP A 67 -7.32 1.67 28.74
N GLY A 68 -8.13 1.09 27.85
CA GLY A 68 -9.34 1.71 27.30
C GLY A 68 -9.10 2.75 26.19
N LYS A 69 -7.87 2.84 25.66
CA LYS A 69 -7.48 3.80 24.60
C LYS A 69 -7.53 3.21 23.19
N GLY A 70 -8.15 2.05 23.01
CA GLY A 70 -8.16 1.36 21.71
C GLY A 70 -8.88 2.15 20.59
N CYS A 71 -9.90 2.96 20.91
CA CYS A 71 -10.50 3.87 19.93
C CYS A 71 -9.53 4.97 19.47
N ASP A 72 -8.73 5.51 20.39
CA ASP A 72 -7.71 6.52 20.07
C ASP A 72 -6.62 5.92 19.18
N VAL A 73 -6.19 4.68 19.46
CA VAL A 73 -5.27 3.93 18.60
C VAL A 73 -5.80 3.79 17.17
N VAL A 74 -7.07 3.42 17.00
CA VAL A 74 -7.69 3.33 15.66
C VAL A 74 -7.73 4.68 14.97
N GLN A 75 -8.02 5.75 15.71
CA GLN A 75 -8.06 7.11 15.16
C GLN A 75 -6.67 7.60 14.73
N GLU A 76 -5.62 7.28 15.49
CA GLU A 76 -4.23 7.57 15.11
C GLU A 76 -3.81 6.81 13.85
N ILE A 77 -4.14 5.50 13.76
CA ILE A 77 -3.88 4.70 12.56
C ILE A 77 -4.56 5.31 11.33
N LYS A 78 -5.83 5.71 11.47
CA LYS A 78 -6.59 6.35 10.40
C LYS A 78 -5.92 7.66 9.96
N THR A 79 -5.53 8.50 10.92
CA THR A 79 -4.87 9.78 10.67
C THR A 79 -3.56 9.59 9.91
N PHE A 80 -2.68 8.71 10.39
CA PHE A 80 -1.42 8.38 9.71
C PHE A 80 -1.62 7.84 8.29
N SER A 81 -2.67 7.04 8.07
CA SER A 81 -2.98 6.47 6.75
C SER A 81 -3.55 7.50 5.76
N GLN A 82 -4.41 8.40 6.24
CA GLN A 82 -5.06 9.43 5.42
C GLN A 82 -4.09 10.56 5.06
N GLU A 83 -3.26 10.98 6.01
CA GLU A 83 -2.24 12.02 5.81
C GLU A 83 -0.98 11.49 5.12
N GLY A 84 -0.78 10.16 5.09
CA GLY A 84 0.39 9.55 4.46
C GLY A 84 1.68 9.83 5.21
N ARG A 85 1.64 9.82 6.55
CA ARG A 85 2.77 10.15 7.44
C ARG A 85 3.80 9.04 7.61
N ALA A 86 3.44 7.81 7.24
CA ALA A 86 4.31 6.64 7.34
C ALA A 86 4.78 6.19 5.95
N ALA A 87 6.08 5.83 5.85
CA ALA A 87 6.69 5.43 4.59
C ALA A 87 6.19 4.05 4.10
N LYS A 88 5.91 3.15 5.05
CA LYS A 88 5.39 1.80 4.82
C LYS A 88 3.98 1.66 5.40
N GLN A 89 3.17 0.76 4.84
CA GLN A 89 1.77 0.58 5.25
C GLN A 89 1.62 -0.59 6.23
N GLU A 90 2.56 -1.52 6.22
CA GLU A 90 2.57 -2.76 6.98
C GLU A 90 2.37 -2.53 8.49
N PRO A 91 3.07 -1.58 9.15
CA PRO A 91 2.86 -1.34 10.58
C PRO A 91 1.43 -0.89 10.93
N MET A 92 0.85 0.00 10.11
CA MET A 92 -0.54 0.45 10.29
C MET A 92 -1.54 -0.69 10.11
N LEU A 93 -1.32 -1.54 9.09
CA LEU A 93 -2.21 -2.67 8.80
C LEU A 93 -2.12 -3.75 9.88
N PHE A 94 -0.93 -3.97 10.43
CA PHE A 94 -0.71 -4.86 11.57
C PHE A 94 -1.40 -4.33 12.83
N ALA A 95 -1.23 -3.05 13.16
CA ALA A 95 -1.88 -2.43 14.30
C ALA A 95 -3.42 -2.46 14.18
N LEU A 96 -3.94 -2.19 12.97
CA LEU A 96 -5.38 -2.31 12.70
C LEU A 96 -5.86 -3.76 12.82
N ALA A 97 -5.05 -4.74 12.42
CA ALA A 97 -5.37 -6.16 12.57
C ALA A 97 -5.50 -6.56 14.04
N ILE A 98 -4.60 -6.11 14.92
CA ILE A 98 -4.69 -6.30 16.38
C ILE A 98 -5.98 -5.67 16.92
N CYS A 99 -6.25 -4.40 16.59
CA CYS A 99 -7.46 -3.70 17.03
C CYS A 99 -8.74 -4.41 16.59
N SER A 100 -8.75 -5.02 15.39
CA SER A 100 -9.90 -5.76 14.88
C SER A 100 -10.09 -7.17 15.47
N GLN A 101 -9.13 -7.66 16.28
CA GLN A 101 -9.15 -8.98 16.92
C GLN A 101 -9.11 -8.93 18.45
N CYS A 102 -9.01 -7.73 19.04
CA CYS A 102 -9.00 -7.57 20.48
C CYS A 102 -10.33 -7.97 21.15
N SER A 103 -10.33 -8.05 22.48
CA SER A 103 -11.51 -8.33 23.29
C SER A 103 -12.50 -7.16 23.33
N ASP A 104 -12.00 -5.91 23.33
CA ASP A 104 -12.84 -4.72 23.42
C ASP A 104 -13.75 -4.52 22.18
N ALA A 105 -15.06 -4.46 22.42
CA ALA A 105 -16.06 -4.35 21.36
C ALA A 105 -16.03 -2.99 20.66
N LYS A 106 -15.79 -1.89 21.40
CA LYS A 106 -15.77 -0.53 20.84
C LYS A 106 -14.59 -0.37 19.88
N THR A 107 -13.41 -0.79 20.30
CA THR A 107 -12.18 -0.81 19.48
C THR A 107 -12.36 -1.67 18.24
N LYS A 108 -12.90 -2.89 18.39
CA LYS A 108 -13.16 -3.79 17.26
C LYS A 108 -14.11 -3.17 16.24
N GLN A 109 -15.19 -2.54 16.70
CA GLN A 109 -16.14 -1.86 15.81
C GLN A 109 -15.49 -0.67 15.10
N ALA A 110 -14.71 0.15 15.82
CA ALA A 110 -13.97 1.27 15.25
C ALA A 110 -12.97 0.78 14.18
N ALA A 111 -12.21 -0.27 14.48
CA ALA A 111 -11.23 -0.85 13.57
C ALA A 111 -11.89 -1.33 12.26
N PHE A 112 -13.02 -2.05 12.34
CA PHE A 112 -13.73 -2.49 11.13
C PHE A 112 -14.32 -1.34 10.31
N LYS A 113 -14.81 -0.28 10.97
CA LYS A 113 -15.27 0.94 10.26
C LYS A 113 -14.12 1.64 9.52
N ALA A 114 -12.91 1.61 10.08
CA ALA A 114 -11.73 2.22 9.47
C ALA A 114 -11.15 1.42 8.27
N VAL A 115 -11.56 0.16 8.06
CA VAL A 115 -10.98 -0.72 7.02
C VAL A 115 -11.06 -0.09 5.63
N SER A 116 -12.20 0.46 5.21
CA SER A 116 -12.35 1.05 3.88
C SER A 116 -11.47 2.29 3.66
N GLU A 117 -11.17 3.02 4.74
CA GLU A 117 -10.39 4.24 4.70
C GLU A 117 -8.88 3.96 4.73
N VAL A 118 -8.45 2.96 5.52
CA VAL A 118 -7.03 2.57 5.66
C VAL A 118 -6.60 1.64 4.51
N CYS A 119 -7.43 0.64 4.17
CA CYS A 119 -7.14 -0.32 3.10
C CYS A 119 -7.49 0.25 1.71
N ARG A 120 -6.81 1.31 1.28
CA ARG A 120 -7.13 2.05 0.04
C ARG A 120 -7.05 1.22 -1.25
N ILE A 121 -6.13 0.26 -1.32
CA ILE A 121 -5.89 -0.60 -2.50
C ILE A 121 -5.92 -2.09 -2.12
N PRO A 122 -6.06 -3.02 -3.10
CA PRO A 122 -6.09 -4.45 -2.83
C PRO A 122 -4.92 -4.97 -1.99
N THR A 123 -3.70 -4.51 -2.25
CA THR A 123 -2.52 -4.90 -1.46
C THR A 123 -2.72 -4.65 0.03
N HIS A 124 -3.30 -3.51 0.43
CA HIS A 124 -3.52 -3.21 1.84
C HIS A 124 -4.55 -4.16 2.46
N LEU A 125 -5.64 -4.43 1.73
CA LEU A 125 -6.67 -5.35 2.19
C LEU A 125 -6.08 -6.77 2.34
N PHE A 126 -5.32 -7.25 1.37
CA PHE A 126 -4.68 -8.57 1.43
C PHE A 126 -3.68 -8.66 2.58
N THR A 127 -2.84 -7.65 2.79
CA THR A 127 -1.92 -7.58 3.93
C THR A 127 -2.66 -7.58 5.27
N PHE A 128 -3.73 -6.80 5.40
CA PHE A 128 -4.56 -6.78 6.61
C PHE A 128 -5.17 -8.15 6.92
N ILE A 129 -5.71 -8.84 5.90
CA ILE A 129 -6.25 -10.19 6.06
C ILE A 129 -5.15 -11.19 6.44
N GLN A 130 -3.96 -11.06 5.83
CA GLN A 130 -2.82 -11.90 6.17
C GLN A 130 -2.37 -11.70 7.62
N PHE A 131 -2.21 -10.46 8.09
CA PHE A 131 -1.89 -10.21 9.50
C PHE A 131 -2.97 -10.73 10.44
N LYS A 132 -4.26 -10.63 10.08
CA LYS A 132 -5.31 -11.23 10.89
C LYS A 132 -5.18 -12.76 10.99
N LYS A 133 -4.81 -13.42 9.88
CA LYS A 133 -4.53 -14.85 9.85
C LYS A 133 -3.35 -15.21 10.75
N ASP A 134 -2.26 -14.44 10.69
CA ASP A 134 -1.05 -14.69 11.48
C ASP A 134 -1.29 -14.49 12.99
N LEU A 135 -2.11 -13.52 13.35
CA LEU A 135 -2.51 -13.25 14.74
C LEU A 135 -3.51 -14.25 15.31
N LYS A 136 -4.12 -15.12 14.49
CA LYS A 136 -5.19 -16.05 14.89
C LYS A 136 -4.77 -16.94 16.06
N GLU A 137 -3.58 -17.52 15.97
CA GLU A 137 -3.05 -18.46 16.98
C GLU A 137 -2.63 -17.73 18.26
N GLY A 138 -1.84 -16.65 18.13
CA GLY A 138 -1.36 -15.86 19.26
C GLY A 138 -2.48 -15.19 20.05
N MET A 139 -3.51 -14.67 19.38
CA MET A 139 -4.68 -14.05 20.02
C MET A 139 -5.80 -15.06 20.34
N LYS A 140 -5.60 -16.36 20.05
CA LYS A 140 -6.56 -17.45 20.30
C LYS A 140 -8.00 -17.11 19.83
N CYS A 141 -8.13 -16.48 18.66
CA CYS A 141 -9.42 -16.02 18.15
C CYS A 141 -9.62 -16.42 16.69
N GLY A 142 -10.89 -16.59 16.28
CA GLY A 142 -11.23 -16.84 14.88
C GLY A 142 -11.21 -15.57 14.04
N MET A 143 -10.86 -15.68 12.76
CA MET A 143 -10.79 -14.53 11.85
C MET A 143 -12.11 -14.24 11.12
N TRP A 144 -12.78 -15.25 10.57
CA TRP A 144 -13.94 -15.10 9.67
C TRP A 144 -15.29 -14.99 10.40
N GLY A 145 -15.40 -14.04 11.32
CA GLY A 145 -16.67 -13.66 11.94
C GLY A 145 -17.55 -12.79 11.03
N ARG A 146 -18.80 -12.51 11.48
CA ARG A 146 -19.75 -11.64 10.76
C ARG A 146 -19.15 -10.26 10.44
N ALA A 147 -18.40 -9.68 11.39
CA ALA A 147 -17.78 -8.37 11.24
C ALA A 147 -16.76 -8.31 10.10
N LEU A 148 -15.87 -9.31 9.98
CA LEU A 148 -14.90 -9.36 8.90
C LEU A 148 -15.56 -9.58 7.54
N ARG A 149 -16.51 -10.52 7.45
CA ARG A 149 -17.26 -10.75 6.20
C ARG A 149 -17.95 -9.47 5.73
N LYS A 150 -18.59 -8.74 6.64
CA LYS A 150 -19.20 -7.44 6.36
C LYS A 150 -18.17 -6.40 5.92
N ALA A 151 -17.06 -6.23 6.64
CA ALA A 151 -16.04 -5.23 6.29
C ALA A 151 -15.42 -5.49 4.90
N VAL A 152 -15.15 -6.76 4.57
CA VAL A 152 -14.66 -7.14 3.23
C VAL A 152 -15.74 -6.89 2.18
N ALA A 153 -17.00 -7.26 2.45
CA ALA A 153 -18.10 -7.03 1.51
C ALA A 153 -18.31 -5.53 1.24
N ASP A 154 -18.35 -4.72 2.30
CA ASP A 154 -18.48 -3.27 2.24
C ASP A 154 -17.30 -2.63 1.50
N TRP A 155 -16.09 -3.19 1.60
CA TRP A 155 -14.93 -2.72 0.85
C TRP A 155 -15.13 -2.77 -0.66
N TYR A 156 -15.76 -3.84 -1.17
CA TYR A 156 -16.11 -3.97 -2.60
C TYR A 156 -17.37 -3.18 -2.96
N ASN A 157 -18.44 -3.32 -2.16
CA ASN A 157 -19.73 -2.68 -2.43
C ASN A 157 -19.67 -1.15 -2.33
N GLY A 158 -18.74 -0.59 -1.56
CA GLY A 158 -18.52 0.85 -1.45
C GLY A 158 -17.78 1.48 -2.64
N LYS A 159 -17.54 0.75 -3.73
CA LYS A 159 -16.81 1.22 -4.91
C LYS A 159 -17.60 0.97 -6.20
N ASN A 160 -17.41 1.83 -7.19
CA ASN A 160 -17.95 1.64 -8.54
C ASN A 160 -17.31 0.43 -9.23
N GLY A 161 -18.08 -0.27 -10.08
CA GLY A 161 -17.63 -1.47 -10.80
C GLY A 161 -16.34 -1.26 -11.59
N LEU A 162 -16.19 -0.13 -12.31
CA LEU A 162 -14.98 0.18 -13.08
C LEU A 162 -13.76 0.39 -12.17
N VAL A 163 -13.94 1.03 -11.02
CA VAL A 163 -12.86 1.22 -10.02
C VAL A 163 -12.41 -0.13 -9.46
N VAL A 164 -13.36 -1.03 -9.17
CA VAL A 164 -13.03 -2.39 -8.72
C VAL A 164 -12.34 -3.18 -9.84
N ALA A 165 -12.80 -3.06 -11.09
CA ALA A 165 -12.18 -3.70 -12.25
C ALA A 165 -10.72 -3.30 -12.41
N LEU A 166 -10.42 -2.00 -12.42
CA LEU A 166 -9.06 -1.45 -12.46
C LEU A 166 -8.18 -2.02 -11.33
N ALA A 167 -8.74 -2.12 -10.13
CA ALA A 167 -8.01 -2.64 -8.98
C ALA A 167 -7.70 -4.14 -9.10
N VAL A 168 -8.68 -4.96 -9.52
CA VAL A 168 -8.56 -6.43 -9.52
C VAL A 168 -7.72 -6.94 -10.68
N THR A 169 -7.70 -6.22 -11.81
CA THR A 169 -6.87 -6.54 -12.98
C THR A 169 -5.41 -6.18 -12.73
N LYS A 170 -5.16 -5.04 -12.05
CA LYS A 170 -3.81 -4.59 -11.65
C LYS A 170 -3.22 -5.43 -10.52
N TYR A 171 -4.02 -5.76 -9.51
CA TYR A 171 -3.57 -6.45 -8.29
C TYR A 171 -4.29 -7.78 -8.09
N LYS A 172 -4.15 -8.72 -9.04
CA LYS A 172 -4.84 -10.03 -8.99
C LYS A 172 -4.69 -10.78 -7.66
N GLN A 173 -3.47 -10.78 -7.10
CA GLN A 173 -3.14 -11.38 -5.81
C GLN A 173 -1.91 -10.71 -5.19
N ARG A 174 -1.86 -10.62 -3.86
CA ARG A 174 -0.67 -10.23 -3.08
C ARG A 174 -0.68 -10.94 -1.73
N ASN A 175 0.50 -11.15 -1.15
CA ASN A 175 0.67 -11.69 0.20
C ASN A 175 -0.13 -12.97 0.47
N GLY A 176 -0.19 -13.86 -0.53
CA GLY A 176 -0.89 -15.15 -0.45
C GLY A 176 -2.42 -15.09 -0.61
N TRP A 177 -3.01 -13.92 -0.86
CA TRP A 177 -4.46 -13.75 -1.04
C TRP A 177 -4.80 -13.28 -2.45
N SER A 178 -5.88 -13.83 -3.00
CA SER A 178 -6.51 -13.34 -4.23
C SER A 178 -7.87 -12.69 -3.96
N HIS A 179 -8.35 -11.92 -4.93
CA HIS A 179 -9.73 -11.42 -4.88
C HIS A 179 -10.75 -12.57 -4.80
N LYS A 180 -10.50 -13.68 -5.51
CA LYS A 180 -11.36 -14.87 -5.49
C LYS A 180 -11.51 -15.46 -4.10
N ASP A 181 -10.43 -15.49 -3.30
CA ASP A 181 -10.47 -15.95 -1.91
C ASP A 181 -11.34 -15.06 -1.05
N LEU A 182 -11.13 -13.75 -1.13
CA LEU A 182 -11.91 -12.79 -0.34
C LEU A 182 -13.39 -12.79 -0.71
N LEU A 183 -13.73 -12.89 -2.00
CA LEU A 183 -15.12 -13.00 -2.44
C LEU A 183 -15.79 -14.26 -1.89
N ARG A 184 -15.10 -15.41 -1.96
CA ARG A 184 -15.59 -16.68 -1.43
C ARG A 184 -15.81 -16.62 0.08
N LEU A 185 -14.84 -16.12 0.84
CA LEU A 185 -14.87 -16.15 2.30
C LEU A 185 -15.74 -15.04 2.92
N SER A 186 -15.89 -13.91 2.24
CA SER A 186 -16.80 -12.84 2.67
C SER A 186 -18.27 -13.12 2.36
N HIS A 187 -18.54 -14.07 1.44
CA HIS A 187 -19.87 -14.32 0.90
C HIS A 187 -20.47 -13.04 0.30
N LEU A 188 -19.65 -12.29 -0.46
CA LEU A 188 -20.07 -11.00 -1.05
C LEU A 188 -21.33 -11.20 -1.91
N LYS A 189 -22.37 -10.42 -1.60
CA LYS A 189 -23.49 -10.16 -2.51
C LYS A 189 -23.23 -8.81 -3.20
N PRO A 190 -23.05 -8.79 -4.54
CA PRO A 190 -22.82 -7.54 -5.27
C PRO A 190 -23.98 -6.56 -5.10
N ALA A 191 -23.69 -5.31 -4.77
CA ALA A 191 -24.70 -4.26 -4.59
C ALA A 191 -25.13 -3.57 -5.90
N SER A 192 -24.39 -3.76 -7.00
CA SER A 192 -24.67 -3.14 -8.30
C SER A 192 -24.38 -4.09 -9.47
N GLU A 193 -24.93 -3.79 -10.65
CA GLU A 193 -24.69 -4.54 -11.88
C GLU A 193 -23.20 -4.59 -12.23
N GLY A 194 -22.51 -3.44 -12.21
CA GLY A 194 -21.08 -3.39 -12.50
C GLY A 194 -20.26 -4.27 -11.55
N LEU A 195 -20.60 -4.33 -10.26
CA LEU A 195 -19.93 -5.22 -9.33
C LEU A 195 -20.30 -6.70 -9.57
N ALA A 196 -21.53 -6.99 -10.01
CA ALA A 196 -21.92 -8.34 -10.42
C ALA A 196 -21.11 -8.82 -11.64
N VAL A 197 -20.83 -7.95 -12.61
CA VAL A 197 -19.91 -8.22 -13.74
C VAL A 197 -18.51 -8.55 -13.22
N VAL A 198 -17.93 -7.68 -12.39
CA VAL A 198 -16.54 -7.86 -11.89
C VAL A 198 -16.40 -9.10 -11.01
N THR A 199 -17.36 -9.37 -10.14
CA THR A 199 -17.33 -10.57 -9.29
C THR A 199 -17.47 -11.84 -10.13
N LYS A 200 -18.28 -11.83 -11.19
CA LYS A 200 -18.32 -12.93 -12.17
C LYS A 200 -16.99 -13.10 -12.90
N TYR A 201 -16.38 -12.01 -13.36
CA TYR A 201 -15.06 -12.02 -13.99
C TYR A 201 -13.99 -12.68 -13.09
N ILE A 202 -13.94 -12.31 -11.80
CA ILE A 202 -12.98 -12.86 -10.84
C ILE A 202 -13.23 -14.35 -10.55
N THR A 203 -14.49 -14.75 -10.43
CA THR A 203 -14.84 -16.10 -9.97
C THR A 203 -14.91 -17.13 -11.08
N LYS A 204 -15.35 -16.73 -12.28
CA LYS A 204 -15.61 -17.62 -13.42
C LYS A 204 -14.65 -17.38 -14.59
N GLY A 205 -14.31 -16.12 -14.87
CA GLY A 205 -13.42 -15.75 -15.98
C GLY A 205 -14.10 -14.90 -17.04
N TRP A 206 -13.34 -14.50 -18.05
CA TRP A 206 -13.82 -13.58 -19.10
C TRP A 206 -14.84 -14.23 -20.04
N LYS A 207 -14.66 -15.49 -20.43
CA LYS A 207 -15.56 -16.17 -21.37
C LYS A 207 -16.99 -16.24 -20.82
N GLU A 208 -17.11 -16.54 -19.54
CA GLU A 208 -18.40 -16.63 -18.82
C GLU A 208 -19.04 -15.26 -18.61
N VAL A 209 -18.25 -14.19 -18.58
CA VAL A 209 -18.77 -12.82 -18.60
C VAL A 209 -19.29 -12.50 -19.99
N GLN A 210 -18.53 -12.75 -21.05
CA GLN A 210 -18.98 -12.51 -22.43
C GLN A 210 -20.31 -13.23 -22.72
N GLU A 211 -20.41 -14.52 -22.36
CA GLU A 211 -21.64 -15.29 -22.57
C GLU A 211 -22.82 -14.76 -21.74
N ALA A 212 -22.61 -14.45 -20.46
CA ALA A 212 -23.69 -13.99 -19.59
C ALA A 212 -24.24 -12.59 -19.91
N TYR A 213 -23.50 -11.83 -20.74
CA TYR A 213 -23.73 -10.42 -21.03
C TYR A 213 -23.72 -10.12 -22.54
N LYS A 214 -23.93 -11.11 -23.42
CA LYS A 214 -23.89 -10.92 -24.88
C LYS A 214 -25.08 -10.15 -25.44
N ASP A 215 -26.30 -10.46 -24.97
CA ASP A 215 -27.56 -9.98 -25.54
C ASP A 215 -28.40 -9.13 -24.56
N LYS A 216 -27.74 -8.47 -23.60
CA LYS A 216 -28.43 -7.62 -22.61
C LYS A 216 -28.18 -6.16 -22.89
N GLU A 217 -29.21 -5.34 -22.71
CA GLU A 217 -29.05 -3.89 -22.65
C GLU A 217 -28.33 -3.50 -21.36
N PHE A 218 -27.32 -2.63 -21.49
CA PHE A 218 -26.50 -2.18 -20.39
C PHE A 218 -26.64 -0.70 -20.15
N SER A 219 -26.45 -0.30 -18.90
CA SER A 219 -26.09 1.09 -18.63
C SER A 219 -24.76 1.44 -19.32
N SER A 220 -24.59 2.71 -19.68
CA SER A 220 -23.35 3.21 -20.29
C SER A 220 -22.11 2.98 -19.40
N GLU A 221 -22.29 2.90 -18.07
CA GLU A 221 -21.21 2.55 -17.14
C GLU A 221 -20.79 1.08 -17.24
N THR A 222 -21.76 0.16 -17.31
CA THR A 222 -21.50 -1.28 -17.47
C THR A 222 -20.87 -1.58 -18.83
N GLU A 223 -21.24 -0.86 -19.89
CA GLU A 223 -20.61 -1.00 -21.21
C GLU A 223 -19.13 -0.60 -21.18
N LYS A 224 -18.79 0.55 -20.58
CA LYS A 224 -17.39 0.98 -20.39
C LYS A 224 -16.58 -0.04 -19.59
N LEU A 225 -17.18 -0.62 -18.56
CA LEU A 225 -16.58 -1.68 -17.76
C LEU A 225 -16.30 -2.94 -18.58
N LEU A 226 -17.24 -3.39 -19.42
CA LEU A 226 -17.05 -4.57 -20.28
C LEU A 226 -15.94 -4.32 -21.31
N LYS A 227 -15.94 -3.16 -21.98
CA LYS A 227 -14.87 -2.76 -22.91
C LYS A 227 -13.50 -2.72 -22.23
N TYR A 228 -13.43 -2.20 -21.01
CA TYR A 228 -12.19 -2.21 -20.22
C TYR A 228 -11.68 -3.63 -19.93
N LEU A 229 -12.56 -4.53 -19.48
CA LEU A 229 -12.19 -5.92 -19.21
C LEU A 229 -11.75 -6.65 -20.49
N GLU A 230 -12.41 -6.37 -21.61
CA GLU A 230 -12.03 -6.88 -22.93
C GLU A 230 -10.62 -6.40 -23.32
N ALA A 231 -10.33 -5.11 -23.20
CA ALA A 231 -9.02 -4.54 -23.46
C ALA A 231 -7.92 -5.20 -22.61
N VAL A 232 -8.19 -5.45 -21.33
CA VAL A 232 -7.27 -6.18 -20.42
C VAL A 232 -7.04 -7.62 -20.87
N GLU A 233 -8.02 -8.30 -21.47
CA GLU A 233 -7.81 -9.64 -22.03
C GLU A 233 -7.13 -9.62 -23.40
N LYS A 234 -7.43 -8.61 -24.22
CA LYS A 234 -6.85 -8.41 -25.56
C LYS A 234 -5.35 -8.14 -25.46
N VAL A 235 -4.93 -7.25 -24.56
CA VAL A 235 -3.51 -6.90 -24.38
C VAL A 235 -2.67 -8.10 -23.97
N LYS A 236 -3.26 -9.08 -23.26
CA LYS A 236 -2.56 -10.32 -22.86
C LYS A 236 -2.36 -11.32 -24.00
N ARG A 237 -2.94 -11.10 -25.18
CA ARG A 237 -2.90 -12.05 -26.31
C ARG A 237 -2.15 -11.47 -27.49
N THR A 238 -2.27 -10.16 -27.71
CA THR A 238 -1.60 -9.49 -28.82
C THR A 238 -0.08 -9.43 -28.63
N LYS A 239 0.62 -9.51 -29.76
CA LYS A 239 2.07 -9.29 -29.88
C LYS A 239 2.38 -8.01 -30.68
N ASP A 240 1.36 -7.35 -31.21
CA ASP A 240 1.51 -6.12 -31.99
C ASP A 240 1.76 -4.95 -31.03
N GLU A 241 2.87 -4.25 -31.26
CA GLU A 241 3.29 -3.12 -30.46
C GLU A 241 2.32 -1.94 -30.57
N LEU A 242 1.83 -1.65 -31.78
CA LEU A 242 0.94 -0.51 -32.02
C LEU A 242 -0.42 -0.73 -31.36
N GLU A 243 -0.93 -1.96 -31.41
CA GLU A 243 -2.15 -2.34 -30.71
C GLU A 243 -1.99 -2.21 -29.19
N VAL A 244 -0.84 -2.59 -28.63
CA VAL A 244 -0.57 -2.43 -27.19
C VAL A 244 -0.55 -0.96 -26.79
N ILE A 245 0.10 -0.09 -27.58
CA ILE A 245 0.16 1.35 -27.34
C ILE A 245 -1.26 1.94 -27.37
N HIS A 246 -2.05 1.61 -28.38
CA HIS A 246 -3.43 2.08 -28.49
C HIS A 246 -4.29 1.66 -27.28
N LEU A 247 -4.17 0.40 -26.84
CA LEU A 247 -4.88 -0.09 -25.66
C LEU A 247 -4.44 0.63 -24.36
N ILE A 248 -3.16 1.00 -24.25
CA ILE A 248 -2.65 1.78 -23.11
C ILE A 248 -3.28 3.17 -23.12
N GLU A 249 -3.30 3.84 -24.25
CA GLU A 249 -3.81 5.21 -24.38
C GLU A 249 -5.33 5.29 -24.15
N GLU A 250 -6.09 4.38 -24.75
CA GLU A 250 -7.55 4.38 -24.67
C GLU A 250 -8.07 3.95 -23.28
N TYR A 251 -7.53 2.86 -22.74
CA TYR A 251 -8.02 2.24 -21.51
C TYR A 251 -7.17 2.54 -20.28
N ARG A 252 -6.13 3.39 -20.43
CA ARG A 252 -5.17 3.75 -19.37
C ARG A 252 -4.57 2.51 -18.70
N LEU A 253 -4.20 1.52 -19.52
CA LEU A 253 -3.59 0.30 -19.01
C LEU A 253 -2.22 0.62 -18.39
N VAL A 254 -1.89 -0.08 -17.32
CA VAL A 254 -0.63 0.07 -16.61
C VAL A 254 0.27 -1.14 -16.83
N ARG A 255 1.54 -0.98 -16.43
CA ARG A 255 2.57 -2.02 -16.52
C ARG A 255 2.11 -3.41 -16.04
N GLU A 256 1.34 -3.48 -14.96
CA GLU A 256 0.87 -4.76 -14.40
C GLU A 256 -0.14 -5.51 -15.29
N HIS A 257 -0.73 -4.86 -16.29
CA HIS A 257 -1.62 -5.52 -17.27
C HIS A 257 -0.84 -6.15 -18.44
N LEU A 258 0.36 -5.66 -18.71
CA LEU A 258 1.14 -6.04 -19.89
C LEU A 258 1.93 -7.34 -19.68
N GLN A 259 2.26 -8.02 -20.77
CA GLN A 259 3.20 -9.12 -20.75
C GLN A 259 4.63 -8.60 -20.60
N THR A 260 5.52 -9.43 -20.05
CA THR A 260 6.95 -9.11 -19.91
C THR A 260 7.61 -8.76 -21.25
N ASN A 261 7.15 -9.34 -22.36
CA ASN A 261 7.68 -9.04 -23.69
C ASN A 261 7.34 -7.62 -24.16
N HIS A 262 6.14 -7.12 -23.87
CA HIS A 262 5.76 -5.74 -24.20
C HIS A 262 6.68 -4.73 -23.49
N LEU A 263 7.14 -5.06 -22.29
CA LEU A 263 8.02 -4.20 -21.48
C LEU A 263 9.48 -4.12 -21.98
N LYS A 264 9.80 -4.78 -23.10
CA LYS A 264 11.09 -4.62 -23.80
C LYS A 264 11.06 -3.45 -24.80
N SER A 265 9.89 -2.99 -25.20
CA SER A 265 9.73 -1.90 -26.17
C SER A 265 9.90 -0.52 -25.54
N LYS A 266 10.72 0.34 -26.17
CA LYS A 266 10.88 1.77 -25.80
C LYS A 266 9.56 2.53 -25.97
N GLU A 267 8.85 2.28 -27.07
CA GLU A 267 7.61 3.00 -27.40
C GLU A 267 6.45 2.63 -26.47
N VAL A 268 6.34 1.35 -26.06
CA VAL A 268 5.38 0.94 -25.01
C VAL A 268 5.65 1.65 -23.69
N TRP A 269 6.93 1.82 -23.30
CA TRP A 269 7.27 2.56 -22.09
C TRP A 269 6.96 4.06 -22.18
N LYS A 270 7.14 4.68 -23.35
CA LYS A 270 6.73 6.07 -23.58
C LYS A 270 5.21 6.25 -23.45
N ALA A 271 4.42 5.32 -24.02
CA ALA A 271 2.97 5.32 -23.87
C ALA A 271 2.56 5.17 -22.39
N LEU A 272 3.19 4.26 -21.66
CA LEU A 272 2.96 4.09 -20.22
C LEU A 272 3.29 5.36 -19.42
N LEU A 273 4.35 6.09 -19.79
CA LEU A 273 4.86 7.25 -19.04
C LEU A 273 3.84 8.39 -18.94
N GLN A 274 3.04 8.60 -19.99
CA GLN A 274 2.10 9.72 -20.09
C GLN A 274 1.15 9.80 -18.87
N GLU A 275 0.54 8.67 -18.52
CA GLU A 275 -0.42 8.56 -17.42
C GLU A 275 0.13 7.76 -16.22
N MET A 276 1.45 7.49 -16.19
CA MET A 276 2.06 6.64 -15.16
C MET A 276 1.85 7.22 -13.75
N PRO A 277 1.32 6.48 -12.76
CA PRO A 277 1.24 6.97 -11.39
C PRO A 277 2.63 7.31 -10.81
N ILE A 278 2.76 8.39 -10.03
CA ILE A 278 4.06 8.88 -9.52
C ILE A 278 4.86 7.80 -8.79
N THR A 279 4.23 7.01 -7.91
CA THR A 279 4.92 5.92 -7.20
C THR A 279 5.47 4.86 -8.16
N ALA A 280 4.76 4.58 -9.27
CA ALA A 280 5.24 3.67 -10.29
C ALA A 280 6.37 4.32 -11.10
N MET A 281 6.28 5.61 -11.40
CA MET A 281 7.31 6.37 -12.10
C MET A 281 8.63 6.38 -11.32
N LEU A 282 8.60 6.77 -10.05
CA LEU A 282 9.77 6.75 -9.15
C LEU A 282 10.47 5.39 -9.12
N ARG A 283 9.69 4.32 -9.00
CA ARG A 283 10.19 2.94 -8.98
C ARG A 283 10.81 2.45 -10.28
N ASN A 284 10.51 3.10 -11.41
CA ASN A 284 10.95 2.66 -12.73
C ASN A 284 11.91 3.66 -13.39
N LEU A 285 12.35 4.73 -12.72
CA LEU A 285 13.30 5.69 -13.29
C LEU A 285 14.55 5.00 -13.85
N GLY A 286 15.25 4.22 -13.04
CA GLY A 286 16.44 3.48 -13.49
C GLY A 286 16.16 2.54 -14.66
N LYS A 287 14.99 1.87 -14.69
CA LYS A 287 14.60 0.99 -15.79
C LYS A 287 14.31 1.77 -17.07
N MET A 288 13.62 2.89 -16.98
CA MET A 288 13.31 3.75 -18.13
C MET A 288 14.57 4.42 -18.68
N THR A 289 15.51 4.83 -17.84
CA THR A 289 16.84 5.32 -18.28
C THR A 289 17.64 4.20 -18.96
N ALA A 290 17.70 3.00 -18.38
CA ALA A 290 18.43 1.87 -18.96
C ALA A 290 17.84 1.38 -20.29
N ASN A 291 16.54 1.55 -20.49
CA ASN A 291 15.84 1.25 -21.75
C ASN A 291 15.84 2.43 -22.74
N SER A 292 16.61 3.49 -22.48
CA SER A 292 16.71 4.68 -23.33
C SER A 292 15.37 5.40 -23.55
N VAL A 293 14.40 5.25 -22.64
CA VAL A 293 13.15 6.02 -22.64
C VAL A 293 13.41 7.42 -22.08
N LEU A 294 14.30 7.53 -21.08
CA LEU A 294 14.72 8.79 -20.47
C LEU A 294 16.14 9.14 -20.92
N GLU A 295 16.29 9.58 -22.16
CA GLU A 295 17.56 10.07 -22.69
C GLU A 295 17.83 11.52 -22.22
N PRO A 296 19.10 11.91 -22.02
CA PRO A 296 19.44 13.29 -21.67
C PRO A 296 18.81 14.30 -22.64
N ALA A 297 18.19 15.35 -22.11
CA ALA A 297 17.49 16.39 -22.87
C ALA A 297 16.27 15.92 -23.71
N SER A 298 15.76 14.71 -23.49
CA SER A 298 14.52 14.23 -24.10
C SER A 298 13.26 14.90 -23.52
N PRO A 299 12.16 15.02 -24.29
CA PRO A 299 10.89 15.53 -23.79
C PRO A 299 10.32 14.68 -22.65
N GLU A 300 10.58 13.37 -22.64
CA GLU A 300 10.17 12.46 -21.57
C GLU A 300 10.80 12.83 -20.22
N VAL A 301 12.08 13.24 -20.22
CA VAL A 301 12.74 13.73 -19.00
C VAL A 301 12.06 15.00 -18.50
N ALA A 302 11.67 15.92 -19.39
CA ALA A 302 10.97 17.14 -19.00
C ALA A 302 9.62 16.83 -18.31
N ILE A 303 8.85 15.89 -18.87
CA ILE A 303 7.58 15.41 -18.29
C ILE A 303 7.82 14.84 -16.87
N VAL A 304 8.82 13.97 -16.71
CA VAL A 304 9.16 13.40 -15.40
C VAL A 304 9.53 14.49 -14.40
N CYS A 305 10.42 15.41 -14.78
CA CYS A 305 10.87 16.50 -13.91
C CYS A 305 9.75 17.46 -13.53
N GLU A 306 8.82 17.78 -14.44
CA GLU A 306 7.65 18.60 -14.13
C GLU A 306 6.75 17.91 -13.10
N ARG A 307 6.43 16.63 -13.32
CA ARG A 307 5.54 15.87 -12.43
C ARG A 307 6.15 15.67 -11.04
N LEU A 308 7.47 15.47 -10.95
CA LEU A 308 8.18 15.35 -9.67
C LEU A 308 8.35 16.66 -8.91
N ARG A 309 8.26 17.83 -9.59
CA ARG A 309 8.28 19.15 -8.95
C ARG A 309 6.90 19.66 -8.55
N ASN A 310 5.83 18.95 -8.91
CA ASN A 310 4.46 19.38 -8.63
C ASN A 310 4.00 18.95 -7.23
N GLU A 311 4.16 19.84 -6.25
CA GLU A 311 3.80 19.61 -4.84
C GLU A 311 2.35 19.13 -4.65
N LYS A 312 1.39 19.65 -5.42
CA LYS A 312 -0.02 19.25 -5.34
C LYS A 312 -0.21 17.79 -5.73
N LEU A 313 0.48 17.34 -6.78
CA LEU A 313 0.46 15.93 -7.19
C LEU A 313 1.14 15.04 -6.15
N LEU A 314 2.26 15.47 -5.58
CA LEU A 314 2.98 14.71 -4.55
C LEU A 314 2.14 14.51 -3.29
N LYS A 315 1.50 15.58 -2.78
CA LYS A 315 0.59 15.50 -1.62
C LYS A 315 -0.60 14.57 -1.88
N LYS A 316 -1.13 14.54 -3.11
CA LYS A 316 -2.25 13.67 -3.48
C LYS A 316 -1.91 12.18 -3.42
N VAL A 317 -0.66 11.81 -3.70
CA VAL A 317 -0.22 10.41 -3.71
C VAL A 317 0.03 9.86 -2.29
N ARG A 318 0.02 10.73 -1.26
CA ARG A 318 0.06 10.38 0.18
C ARG A 318 1.24 9.45 0.50
N THR A 319 2.36 9.70 -0.15
CA THR A 319 3.65 9.06 0.09
C THR A 319 4.48 9.98 0.95
N VAL A 320 5.20 9.42 1.93
CA VAL A 320 6.31 10.12 2.60
C VAL A 320 7.40 10.34 1.55
N PHE A 321 7.25 11.43 0.81
CA PHE A 321 7.99 11.71 -0.40
C PHE A 321 9.49 11.78 -0.10
N THR A 322 9.88 12.29 1.07
CA THR A 322 11.27 12.40 1.51
C THR A 322 11.98 11.04 1.60
N THR A 323 11.44 10.07 2.33
CA THR A 323 12.10 8.77 2.50
C THR A 323 12.08 7.94 1.22
N GLN A 324 10.97 7.95 0.47
CA GLN A 324 10.87 7.17 -0.76
C GLN A 324 11.72 7.77 -1.88
N CYS A 325 11.74 9.10 -2.04
CA CYS A 325 12.62 9.75 -3.01
C CYS A 325 14.07 9.58 -2.63
N PHE A 326 14.45 9.63 -1.35
CA PHE A 326 15.82 9.33 -0.94
C PHE A 326 16.22 7.90 -1.33
N TYR A 327 15.35 6.91 -1.07
CA TYR A 327 15.59 5.53 -1.47
C TYR A 327 15.72 5.37 -2.98
N PHE A 328 14.79 5.92 -3.77
CA PHE A 328 14.83 5.79 -5.23
C PHE A 328 15.95 6.60 -5.87
N TRP A 329 16.29 7.76 -5.31
CA TRP A 329 17.46 8.54 -5.71
C TRP A 329 18.73 7.71 -5.49
N TYR A 330 18.89 7.16 -4.28
CA TYR A 330 20.02 6.30 -3.94
C TYR A 330 20.11 5.07 -4.85
N ASP A 331 18.99 4.37 -5.09
CA ASP A 331 18.94 3.18 -5.97
C ASP A 331 19.21 3.52 -7.45
N SER A 332 18.92 4.75 -7.87
CA SER A 332 19.19 5.23 -9.23
C SER A 332 20.65 5.65 -9.47
N LEU A 333 21.46 5.83 -8.43
CA LEU A 333 22.86 6.20 -8.57
C LEU A 333 23.72 4.99 -8.96
N PRO A 334 24.67 5.14 -9.89
CA PRO A 334 25.66 4.11 -10.17
C PRO A 334 26.47 3.80 -8.89
N LYS A 335 26.61 2.51 -8.55
CA LYS A 335 27.39 2.06 -7.37
C LYS A 335 28.87 2.54 -7.36
N SER A 336 29.37 3.09 -8.47
CA SER A 336 30.74 3.57 -8.67
C SER A 336 30.98 5.07 -8.36
N HIS A 337 29.97 5.84 -7.95
CA HIS A 337 30.09 7.30 -7.73
C HIS A 337 29.72 7.75 -6.32
N PHE A 338 30.27 7.07 -5.31
CA PHE A 338 30.01 7.38 -3.90
C PHE A 338 30.73 8.65 -3.37
N LEU A 339 31.63 9.28 -4.14
CA LEU A 339 32.49 10.37 -3.66
C LEU A 339 32.44 11.70 -4.43
N LYS A 340 31.58 11.84 -5.45
CA LYS A 340 31.44 13.11 -6.18
C LYS A 340 30.00 13.32 -6.60
N THR A 341 29.22 14.08 -5.85
CA THR A 341 28.03 14.80 -6.36
C THR A 341 27.54 15.81 -5.33
N SER A 342 28.20 16.97 -5.29
CA SER A 342 27.76 18.17 -4.55
C SER A 342 26.62 18.93 -5.24
N GLU A 343 26.28 18.59 -6.49
CA GLU A 343 25.35 19.39 -7.30
C GLU A 343 23.87 18.98 -7.19
N VAL A 344 23.55 17.82 -6.63
CA VAL A 344 22.14 17.39 -6.43
C VAL A 344 21.60 17.77 -5.04
N TYR A 345 22.48 18.07 -4.09
CA TYR A 345 22.08 18.64 -2.78
C TYR A 345 21.34 19.98 -2.94
N VAL A 346 21.55 20.69 -4.06
CA VAL A 346 20.89 21.96 -4.38
C VAL A 346 19.43 21.76 -4.83
N LEU A 347 19.10 20.61 -5.45
CA LEU A 347 17.74 20.31 -5.93
C LEU A 347 16.77 19.92 -4.79
N MET A 348 17.27 19.31 -3.71
CA MET A 348 16.44 18.99 -2.53
C MET A 348 16.38 20.10 -1.49
N ARG A 349 17.18 21.17 -1.60
CA ARG A 349 17.15 22.29 -0.65
C ARG A 349 16.02 23.30 -0.94
N ASN A 350 15.44 23.23 -2.14
CA ASN A 350 14.39 24.14 -2.62
C ASN A 350 13.04 23.44 -2.88
N VAL A 351 12.86 22.21 -2.35
CA VAL A 351 11.58 21.52 -2.18
C VAL A 351 11.39 21.31 -0.69
#